data_AF-A0A6A6YZ23-F1
#
_entry.id   AF-A0A6A6YZ23-F1
#
_cell.length_a   1.000
_cell.length_b   1.000
_cell.length_c   1.000
_cell.angle_alpha   90.00
_cell.angle_beta   90.00
_cell.angle_gamma   90.00
#
_symmetry.space_group_name_H-M   'P 1'
#
loop_
_entity.id
_entity.type
_entity.pdbx_description
1 polymer ?
#
loop_
_entity_poly.entity_id
_entity_poly.type
_entity_poly.pdbx_seq_one_letter_code
_entity_poly.pdbx_strand_id
1 'polypeptide(L)'
;MHFDPALENSPPPYMIYDHLTAPIHAMSFGAVKTIAITSAAIFSDKLANACQKYLNQVLGPRPIVEMESEENEGDALTPESMNVRVVRQLSATAIYLFGAFSGMEAYIYGVDAAPYMDRVLRWRLSNTVVNRMAVPEPFRPTPLQYSSPEHPLYIDFINWPSIRDQLIIHGHAIDHDEVIKDIVLNTVVEIEHRKIAINIYDIFHNRILSTSSRTSGSRSKSAIVSPDWKFVEVPQVDSSFETTTDPVEDALVQELSWRMQFGLNGSSQTPDGIDRFAGPSDPDGPFEPFPWTNPNFRKNEIATYFGIDRLNHWKLSPAFARKYPVFDCTAVVSQYEMISCAAATVF
;
A
#
# COMPACT_ATOMS: atom_id res chain seq x y z
N MET A 1 -45.31 5.27 22.62
CA MET A 1 -43.98 4.85 22.15
C MET A 1 -43.88 3.36 22.34
N HIS A 2 -44.16 2.60 21.28
CA HIS A 2 -44.01 1.14 21.27
C HIS A 2 -42.60 0.83 20.78
N PHE A 3 -41.83 0.10 21.60
CA PHE A 3 -40.58 -0.55 21.19
C PHE A 3 -40.94 -1.82 20.44
N ASP A 4 -40.39 -1.98 19.23
CA ASP A 4 -40.53 -3.18 18.40
C ASP A 4 -39.28 -4.06 18.59
N PRO A 5 -39.40 -5.29 19.12
CA PRO A 5 -38.26 -6.15 19.45
C PRO A 5 -37.74 -7.01 18.28
N ALA A 6 -37.97 -6.61 17.03
CA ALA A 6 -37.64 -7.41 15.84
C ALA A 6 -36.22 -7.23 15.26
N LEU A 7 -35.30 -6.54 15.94
CA LEU A 7 -33.94 -6.25 15.42
C LEU A 7 -32.83 -7.20 15.91
N GLU A 8 -33.15 -8.27 16.64
CA GLU A 8 -32.14 -9.12 17.29
C GLU A 8 -31.71 -10.37 16.51
N ASN A 9 -32.04 -10.50 15.21
CA ASN A 9 -31.66 -11.66 14.39
C ASN A 9 -30.94 -11.29 13.09
N SER A 10 -29.94 -10.40 13.15
CA SER A 10 -28.94 -10.29 12.08
C SER A 10 -27.80 -11.28 12.38
N PRO A 11 -27.39 -12.15 11.43
CA PRO A 11 -26.23 -13.01 11.64
C PRO A 11 -24.98 -12.13 11.88
N PRO A 12 -24.01 -12.59 12.69
CA PRO A 12 -22.86 -11.78 13.04
C PRO A 12 -22.08 -11.36 11.79
N PRO A 13 -21.45 -10.16 11.80
CA PRO A 13 -20.65 -9.69 10.67
C PRO A 13 -19.49 -10.65 10.46
N TYR A 14 -19.30 -11.07 9.20
CA TYR A 14 -18.21 -11.95 8.79
C TYR A 14 -16.88 -11.35 9.25
N MET A 15 -16.25 -12.02 10.22
CA MET A 15 -14.95 -11.64 10.76
C MET A 15 -13.90 -11.86 9.69
N ILE A 16 -13.25 -10.79 9.24
CA ILE A 16 -11.99 -10.87 8.50
C ILE A 16 -10.92 -11.14 9.56
N TYR A 17 -10.51 -12.42 9.65
CA TYR A 17 -9.57 -12.91 10.65
C TYR A 17 -8.14 -12.46 10.31
N ASP A 18 -7.48 -11.86 11.28
CA ASP A 18 -6.08 -11.44 11.14
C ASP A 18 -5.10 -12.60 11.39
N HIS A 19 -4.08 -12.63 10.53
CA HIS A 19 -2.80 -13.37 10.62
C HIS A 19 -2.74 -14.88 10.28
N LEU A 20 -2.32 -15.12 9.03
CA LEU A 20 -1.15 -15.94 8.65
C LEU A 20 -1.16 -17.47 8.93
N THR A 21 -1.53 -18.24 7.88
CA THR A 21 -1.17 -19.64 7.60
C THR A 21 -1.58 -20.76 8.61
N ALA A 22 -2.77 -21.36 8.46
CA ALA A 22 -3.08 -22.79 8.77
C ALA A 22 -4.52 -23.18 8.34
N PRO A 23 -4.83 -24.47 8.08
CA PRO A 23 -5.97 -24.90 7.25
C PRO A 23 -7.30 -25.02 8.02
N ILE A 24 -8.38 -24.84 7.27
CA ILE A 24 -9.78 -24.85 7.67
C ILE A 24 -10.17 -26.22 8.26
N HIS A 25 -10.64 -26.25 9.51
CA HIS A 25 -11.41 -27.39 10.01
C HIS A 25 -12.83 -27.33 9.44
N ALA A 26 -13.14 -28.34 8.63
CA ALA A 26 -14.39 -28.55 7.94
C ALA A 26 -15.61 -28.61 8.88
N MET A 27 -16.59 -27.73 8.65
CA MET A 27 -17.98 -28.17 8.64
C MET A 27 -18.36 -28.42 7.18
N SER A 28 -18.57 -29.70 6.87
CA SER A 28 -18.88 -30.21 5.54
C SER A 28 -20.21 -29.68 5.03
N PHE A 29 -20.16 -28.54 4.35
CA PHE A 29 -21.04 -28.22 3.23
C PHE A 29 -20.12 -28.02 2.01
N GLY A 30 -20.56 -28.45 0.82
CA GLY A 30 -19.71 -28.67 -0.35
C GLY A 30 -18.73 -27.54 -0.67
N ALA A 31 -17.63 -27.87 -1.37
CA ALA A 31 -16.52 -26.95 -1.66
C ALA A 31 -17.01 -25.55 -2.07
N VAL A 32 -16.91 -24.59 -1.15
CA VAL A 32 -17.18 -23.18 -1.42
C VAL A 32 -16.10 -22.74 -2.42
N LYS A 33 -16.52 -22.38 -3.64
CA LYS A 33 -15.59 -21.82 -4.61
C LYS A 33 -15.09 -20.48 -4.07
N THR A 34 -13.80 -20.20 -4.23
CA THR A 34 -13.20 -18.93 -3.81
C THR A 34 -12.61 -18.21 -5.00
N ILE A 35 -12.66 -16.87 -4.98
CA ILE A 35 -11.96 -16.00 -5.90
C ILE A 35 -10.68 -15.56 -5.18
N ALA A 36 -9.52 -15.91 -5.73
CA ALA A 36 -8.22 -15.53 -5.18
C ALA A 36 -7.49 -14.57 -6.14
N ILE A 37 -7.01 -13.46 -5.63
CA ILE A 37 -6.14 -12.53 -6.36
C ILE A 37 -4.69 -12.85 -6.02
N THR A 38 -3.92 -13.30 -7.01
CA THR A 38 -2.49 -13.62 -6.89
C THR A 38 -1.59 -12.61 -7.62
N SER A 39 -2.19 -11.76 -8.47
CA SER A 39 -1.48 -10.71 -9.20
C SER A 39 -1.44 -9.42 -8.38
N ALA A 40 -0.24 -8.88 -8.19
CA ALA A 40 -0.01 -7.60 -7.52
C ALA A 40 -0.58 -6.44 -8.34
N ALA A 41 -0.41 -6.49 -9.67
CA ALA A 41 -0.97 -5.49 -10.56
C ALA A 41 -2.50 -5.42 -10.45
N ILE A 42 -3.18 -6.57 -10.56
CA ILE A 42 -4.64 -6.65 -10.44
C ILE A 42 -5.09 -6.20 -9.04
N PHE A 43 -4.41 -6.65 -7.97
CA PHE A 43 -4.75 -6.24 -6.61
C PHE A 43 -4.67 -4.71 -6.42
N SER A 44 -3.63 -4.07 -6.94
CA SER A 44 -3.46 -2.61 -6.84
C SER A 44 -4.60 -1.84 -7.51
N ASP A 45 -5.07 -2.29 -8.67
CA ASP A 45 -6.18 -1.67 -9.38
C ASP A 45 -7.51 -1.90 -8.66
N LYS A 46 -7.73 -3.12 -8.13
CA LYS A 46 -8.92 -3.44 -7.32
C LYS A 46 -9.00 -2.55 -6.07
N LEU A 47 -7.87 -2.28 -5.43
CA LEU A 47 -7.79 -1.38 -4.28
C LEU A 47 -8.09 0.08 -4.67
N ALA A 48 -7.55 0.59 -5.79
CA ALA A 48 -7.90 1.92 -6.29
C ALA A 48 -9.40 2.04 -6.60
N ASN A 49 -9.97 1.04 -7.28
CA ASN A 49 -11.40 1.01 -7.59
C ASN A 49 -12.25 0.98 -6.31
N ALA A 50 -11.85 0.20 -5.31
CA ALA A 50 -12.51 0.17 -4.01
C ALA A 50 -12.45 1.53 -3.30
N CYS A 51 -11.32 2.24 -3.35
CA CYS A 51 -11.23 3.60 -2.82
C CYS A 51 -12.19 4.56 -3.54
N GLN A 52 -12.25 4.50 -4.87
CA GLN A 52 -13.17 5.34 -5.65
C GLN A 52 -14.64 5.01 -5.35
N LYS A 53 -14.98 3.72 -5.19
CA LYS A 53 -16.32 3.26 -4.77
C LYS A 53 -16.68 3.82 -3.40
N TYR A 54 -15.77 3.73 -2.43
CA TYR A 54 -15.96 4.27 -1.08
C TYR A 54 -16.21 5.78 -1.13
N LEU A 55 -15.39 6.55 -1.86
CA LEU A 55 -15.60 8.00 -2.01
C LEU A 55 -16.96 8.32 -2.63
N ASN A 56 -17.38 7.55 -3.64
CA ASN A 56 -18.69 7.73 -4.27
C ASN A 56 -19.85 7.49 -3.29
N GLN A 57 -19.69 6.57 -2.32
CA GLN A 57 -20.70 6.28 -1.30
C GLN A 57 -20.76 7.38 -0.22
N VAL A 58 -19.61 7.94 0.17
CA VAL A 58 -19.52 8.87 1.30
C VAL A 58 -19.68 10.34 0.87
N LEU A 59 -19.08 10.72 -0.26
CA LEU A 59 -19.02 12.11 -0.73
C LEU A 59 -19.89 12.38 -1.97
N GLY A 60 -20.49 11.34 -2.54
CA GLY A 60 -21.16 11.41 -3.83
C GLY A 60 -20.22 11.24 -5.02
N PRO A 61 -20.73 11.28 -6.27
CA PRO A 61 -19.98 10.85 -7.45
C PRO A 61 -18.76 11.72 -7.76
N ARG A 62 -17.58 11.10 -7.84
CA ARG A 62 -16.29 11.70 -8.23
C ARG A 62 -16.01 13.04 -7.54
N PRO A 63 -15.85 13.04 -6.20
CA PRO A 63 -15.50 14.26 -5.49
C PRO A 63 -14.13 14.75 -5.97
N ILE A 64 -14.04 16.02 -6.34
CA ILE A 64 -12.76 16.67 -6.64
C ILE A 64 -12.30 17.35 -5.36
N VAL A 65 -11.16 16.91 -4.83
CA VAL A 65 -10.57 17.43 -3.60
C VAL A 65 -9.14 17.88 -3.89
N GLU A 66 -8.85 19.17 -3.72
CA GLU A 66 -7.52 19.74 -3.98
C GLU A 66 -6.63 19.72 -2.72
N MET A 67 -5.41 19.20 -2.84
CA MET A 67 -4.45 19.07 -1.73
C MET A 67 -3.93 20.40 -1.18
N GLU A 68 -3.99 21.50 -1.93
CA GLU A 68 -3.60 22.84 -1.44
C GLU A 68 -4.52 23.34 -0.30
N SER A 69 -5.71 22.76 -0.14
CA SER A 69 -6.59 23.08 0.97
C SER A 69 -6.08 22.57 2.34
N GLU A 70 -5.03 21.73 2.35
CA GLU A 70 -4.38 21.23 3.59
C GLU A 70 -3.65 22.34 4.37
N GLU A 71 -3.11 23.38 3.70
CA GLU A 71 -2.44 24.51 4.38
C GLU A 71 -3.44 25.49 5.04
N ASN A 72 -4.72 25.39 4.67
CA ASN A 72 -5.84 26.15 5.24
C ASN A 72 -6.71 25.28 6.16
N GLU A 73 -6.14 24.27 6.83
CA GLU A 73 -6.75 23.64 8.01
C GLU A 73 -6.81 24.66 9.18
N GLY A 74 -7.55 25.76 9.00
CA GLY A 74 -8.10 26.49 10.14
C GLY A 74 -9.20 25.65 10.78
N ASP A 75 -9.47 25.85 12.08
CA ASP A 75 -10.45 25.13 12.91
C ASP A 75 -11.90 25.08 12.37
N ALA A 76 -12.18 25.62 11.19
CA ALA A 76 -13.50 25.60 10.58
C ALA A 76 -13.83 24.22 9.98
N LEU A 77 -14.85 23.57 10.55
CA LEU A 77 -15.52 22.37 10.01
C LEU A 77 -16.38 22.73 8.77
N THR A 78 -15.75 23.17 7.68
CA THR A 78 -16.45 23.35 6.40
C THR A 78 -16.62 21.99 5.70
N PRO A 79 -17.61 21.84 4.81
CA PRO A 79 -17.74 20.64 3.98
C PRO A 79 -16.46 20.32 3.20
N GLU A 80 -15.74 21.34 2.73
CA GLU A 80 -14.48 21.18 2.00
C GLU A 80 -13.37 20.60 2.90
N SER A 81 -13.21 21.13 4.13
CA SER A 81 -12.21 20.59 5.07
C SER A 81 -12.53 19.16 5.51
N MET A 82 -13.82 18.81 5.60
CA MET A 82 -14.26 17.43 5.85
C MET A 82 -13.93 16.49 4.69
N ASN A 83 -14.15 16.92 3.44
CA ASN A 83 -13.82 16.11 2.25
C ASN A 83 -12.32 15.83 2.17
N VAL A 84 -11.49 16.84 2.47
CA VAL A 84 -10.03 16.72 2.55
C VAL A 84 -9.64 15.66 3.59
N ARG A 85 -10.18 15.76 4.81
CA ARG A 85 -9.92 14.78 5.88
C ARG A 85 -10.32 13.35 5.47
N VAL A 86 -11.46 13.17 4.81
CA VAL A 86 -11.92 11.85 4.33
C VAL A 86 -10.96 11.27 3.30
N VAL A 87 -10.58 12.05 2.28
CA VAL A 87 -9.63 11.59 1.24
C VAL A 87 -8.26 11.28 1.85
N ARG A 88 -7.79 12.16 2.75
CA ARG A 88 -6.52 12.02 3.48
C ARG A 88 -6.46 10.73 4.30
N GLN A 89 -7.53 10.43 5.02
CA GLN A 89 -7.64 9.24 5.86
C GLN A 89 -7.83 7.97 5.01
N LEU A 90 -8.60 8.04 3.92
CA LEU A 90 -8.82 6.93 3.01
C LEU A 90 -7.52 6.50 2.32
N SER A 91 -6.76 7.46 1.78
CA SER A 91 -5.50 7.15 1.09
C SER A 91 -4.50 6.51 2.03
N ALA A 92 -4.38 7.02 3.26
CA ALA A 92 -3.47 6.46 4.27
C ALA A 92 -3.88 5.03 4.66
N THR A 93 -5.18 4.78 4.81
CA THR A 93 -5.75 3.45 5.11
C THR A 93 -5.52 2.47 3.96
N ALA A 94 -5.69 2.93 2.72
CA ALA A 94 -5.46 2.10 1.53
C ALA A 94 -3.98 1.73 1.36
N ILE A 95 -3.04 2.65 1.60
CA ILE A 95 -1.60 2.33 1.56
C ILE A 95 -1.22 1.33 2.65
N TYR A 96 -1.82 1.44 3.83
CA TYR A 96 -1.67 0.42 4.87
C TYR A 96 -2.16 -0.94 4.36
N LEU A 97 -3.38 -1.02 3.81
CA LEU A 97 -3.94 -2.28 3.30
C LEU A 97 -3.06 -2.86 2.20
N PHE A 98 -2.60 -2.02 1.28
CA PHE A 98 -1.68 -2.41 0.23
C PHE A 98 -0.44 -3.12 0.79
N GLY A 99 0.20 -2.51 1.80
CA GLY A 99 1.37 -3.09 2.47
C GLY A 99 1.05 -4.36 3.27
N ALA A 100 -0.07 -4.40 3.99
CA ALA A 100 -0.48 -5.54 4.80
C ALA A 100 -0.79 -6.77 3.93
N PHE A 101 -1.63 -6.61 2.91
CA PHE A 101 -2.02 -7.68 1.99
C PHE A 101 -0.86 -8.17 1.10
N SER A 102 0.19 -7.38 0.92
CA SER A 102 1.40 -7.81 0.20
C SER A 102 2.50 -8.36 1.11
N GLY A 103 2.35 -8.28 2.44
CA GLY A 103 3.40 -8.58 3.41
C GLY A 103 4.61 -7.63 3.32
N MET A 104 4.40 -6.40 2.81
CA MET A 104 5.44 -5.38 2.62
C MET A 104 5.27 -4.16 3.53
N GLU A 105 4.25 -4.13 4.39
CA GLU A 105 3.96 -3.04 5.32
C GLU A 105 5.23 -2.51 6.00
N ALA A 106 5.94 -3.37 6.74
CA ALA A 106 7.13 -2.96 7.47
C ALA A 106 8.21 -2.36 6.56
N TYR A 107 8.38 -2.89 5.34
CA TYR A 107 9.31 -2.35 4.35
C TYR A 107 8.88 -0.95 3.88
N ILE A 108 7.63 -0.80 3.44
CA ILE A 108 7.09 0.45 2.88
C ILE A 108 7.19 1.59 3.90
N TYR A 109 6.78 1.36 5.15
CA TYR A 109 6.91 2.36 6.21
C TYR A 109 8.35 2.54 6.65
N GLY A 110 9.09 1.44 6.79
CA GLY A 110 10.45 1.45 7.30
C GLY A 110 11.45 2.20 6.41
N VAL A 111 11.25 2.19 5.09
CA VAL A 111 12.04 2.95 4.10
C VAL A 111 11.43 4.31 3.75
N ASP A 112 10.41 4.75 4.48
CA ASP A 112 9.75 6.05 4.29
C ASP A 112 9.05 6.25 2.93
N ALA A 113 8.63 5.16 2.29
CA ALA A 113 7.92 5.21 0.99
C ALA A 113 6.43 5.55 1.14
N ALA A 114 5.81 5.14 2.26
CA ALA A 114 4.37 5.28 2.47
C ALA A 114 3.83 6.73 2.28
N PRO A 115 4.50 7.81 2.76
CA PRO A 115 3.99 9.18 2.58
C PRO A 115 3.92 9.61 1.11
N TYR A 116 4.81 9.08 0.27
CA TYR A 116 4.81 9.34 -1.16
C TYR A 116 3.67 8.58 -1.85
N MET A 117 3.52 7.30 -1.53
CA MET A 117 2.44 6.45 -2.07
C MET A 117 1.05 6.99 -1.71
N ASP A 118 0.91 7.52 -0.50
CA ASP A 118 -0.33 8.16 -0.04
C ASP A 118 -0.70 9.37 -0.91
N ARG A 119 0.26 10.29 -1.16
CA ARG A 119 0.03 11.46 -2.03
C ARG A 119 -0.25 11.06 -3.49
N VAL A 120 0.43 10.04 -3.99
CA VAL A 120 0.15 9.45 -5.31
C VAL A 120 -1.30 8.97 -5.38
N LEU A 121 -1.76 8.22 -4.37
CA LEU A 121 -3.14 7.72 -4.36
C LEU A 121 -4.16 8.85 -4.27
N ARG A 122 -3.89 9.93 -3.52
CA ARG A 122 -4.76 11.13 -3.51
C ARG A 122 -4.86 11.77 -4.87
N TRP A 123 -3.73 11.92 -5.58
CA TRP A 123 -3.76 12.40 -6.96
C TRP A 123 -4.57 11.47 -7.87
N ARG A 124 -4.46 10.15 -7.71
CA ARG A 124 -5.28 9.20 -8.49
C ARG A 124 -6.78 9.34 -8.22
N LEU A 125 -7.17 9.54 -6.96
CA LEU A 125 -8.56 9.73 -6.55
C LEU A 125 -9.12 11.10 -6.95
N SER A 126 -8.27 12.10 -7.17
CA SER A 126 -8.63 13.44 -7.63
C SER A 126 -7.56 13.95 -8.61
N ASN A 127 -7.71 13.55 -9.89
CA ASN A 127 -6.72 13.78 -10.95
C ASN A 127 -6.68 15.25 -11.44
N THR A 128 -6.34 16.17 -10.56
CA THR A 128 -6.17 17.60 -10.85
C THR A 128 -4.68 17.93 -11.03
N VAL A 129 -4.41 19.05 -11.72
CA VAL A 129 -3.04 19.56 -11.86
C VAL A 129 -2.47 19.96 -10.49
N VAL A 130 -3.29 20.56 -9.62
CA VAL A 130 -2.91 20.92 -8.25
C VAL A 130 -2.41 19.69 -7.48
N ASN A 131 -3.20 18.61 -7.47
CA ASN A 131 -2.82 17.38 -6.77
C ASN A 131 -1.59 16.72 -7.38
N ARG A 132 -1.47 16.73 -8.71
CA ARG A 132 -0.27 16.25 -9.40
C ARG A 132 0.98 16.99 -8.92
N MET A 133 0.92 18.31 -8.79
CA MET A 133 2.07 19.13 -8.38
C MET A 133 2.41 18.98 -6.90
N ALA A 134 1.41 18.65 -6.06
CA ALA A 134 1.57 18.39 -4.63
C ALA A 134 2.27 17.04 -4.31
N VAL A 135 2.32 16.11 -5.28
CA VAL A 135 3.14 14.90 -5.14
C VAL A 135 4.63 15.26 -5.23
N PRO A 136 5.44 14.93 -4.21
CA PRO A 136 6.87 15.23 -4.18
C PRO A 136 7.67 14.31 -5.10
N GLU A 137 8.82 14.81 -5.56
CA GLU A 137 9.80 14.00 -6.28
C GLU A 137 10.38 12.90 -5.36
N PRO A 138 10.59 11.67 -5.87
CA PRO A 138 10.60 11.34 -7.30
C PRO A 138 9.29 10.73 -7.83
N PHE A 139 8.22 10.74 -7.02
CA PHE A 139 6.94 10.09 -7.35
C PHE A 139 5.97 11.00 -8.10
N ARG A 140 6.31 12.27 -8.31
CA ARG A 140 5.46 13.21 -9.05
C ARG A 140 5.04 12.61 -10.39
N PRO A 141 3.74 12.53 -10.70
CA PRO A 141 3.28 11.94 -11.96
C PRO A 141 3.84 12.68 -13.18
N THR A 142 4.30 11.95 -14.18
CA THR A 142 4.74 12.53 -15.46
C THR A 142 3.55 13.11 -16.23
N PRO A 143 3.80 13.96 -17.25
CA PRO A 143 2.75 14.36 -18.18
C PRO A 143 2.05 13.16 -18.82
N LEU A 144 2.79 12.09 -19.15
CA LEU A 144 2.22 10.89 -19.77
C LEU A 144 1.23 10.19 -18.82
N GLN A 145 1.65 9.94 -17.57
CA GLN A 145 0.79 9.39 -16.52
C GLN A 145 -0.49 10.23 -16.33
N TYR A 146 -0.36 11.56 -16.32
CA TYR A 146 -1.49 12.48 -16.21
C TYR A 146 -2.47 12.38 -17.39
N SER A 147 -1.94 12.30 -18.61
CA SER A 147 -2.76 12.19 -19.84
C SER A 147 -3.32 10.78 -20.10
N SER A 148 -2.87 9.75 -19.38
CA SER A 148 -3.29 8.36 -19.58
C SER A 148 -3.74 7.72 -18.26
N PRO A 149 -4.83 8.17 -17.62
CA PRO A 149 -5.20 7.73 -16.27
C PRO A 149 -5.57 6.24 -16.14
N GLU A 150 -5.80 5.51 -17.24
CA GLU A 150 -6.19 4.09 -17.18
C GLU A 150 -5.02 3.12 -16.97
N HIS A 151 -3.79 3.61 -16.77
CA HIS A 151 -2.66 2.73 -16.47
C HIS A 151 -2.76 2.12 -15.05
N PRO A 152 -2.18 0.94 -14.81
CA PRO A 152 -2.23 0.28 -13.51
C PRO A 152 -1.61 1.11 -12.37
N LEU A 153 -2.26 1.11 -11.19
CA LEU A 153 -1.86 1.92 -10.03
C LEU A 153 -0.42 1.65 -9.60
N TYR A 154 0.02 0.39 -9.64
CA TYR A 154 1.36 0.03 -9.17
C TYR A 154 2.47 0.78 -9.92
N ILE A 155 2.24 1.20 -11.17
CA ILE A 155 3.21 1.98 -11.95
C ILE A 155 3.51 3.30 -11.25
N ASP A 156 2.49 3.95 -10.68
CA ASP A 156 2.67 5.22 -9.99
C ASP A 156 3.53 5.11 -8.72
N PHE A 157 3.63 3.91 -8.14
CA PHE A 157 4.47 3.59 -6.98
C PHE A 157 5.93 3.27 -7.34
N ILE A 158 6.33 3.41 -8.60
CA ILE A 158 7.73 3.28 -9.01
C ILE A 158 8.41 4.65 -8.92
N ASN A 159 9.55 4.71 -8.26
CA ASN A 159 10.27 5.96 -7.98
C ASN A 159 10.99 6.57 -9.19
N TRP A 160 11.01 5.93 -10.35
CA TRP A 160 11.71 6.46 -11.55
C TRP A 160 10.72 6.87 -12.64
N PRO A 161 10.54 8.17 -12.92
CA PRO A 161 9.68 8.67 -13.99
C PRO A 161 9.93 8.00 -15.35
N SER A 162 11.20 7.81 -15.73
CA SER A 162 11.55 7.19 -17.01
C SER A 162 11.10 5.73 -17.11
N ILE A 163 11.12 4.98 -16.02
CA ILE A 163 10.67 3.57 -16.00
C ILE A 163 9.15 3.51 -16.03
N ARG A 164 8.45 4.42 -15.33
CA ARG A 164 6.99 4.51 -15.35
C ARG A 164 6.45 4.76 -16.75
N ASP A 165 7.00 5.76 -17.44
CA ASP A 165 6.55 6.10 -18.80
C ASP A 165 6.78 4.92 -19.77
N GLN A 166 7.91 4.23 -19.64
CA GLN A 166 8.20 3.06 -20.47
C GLN A 166 7.29 1.86 -20.14
N LEU A 167 6.87 1.69 -18.88
CA LEU A 167 5.88 0.69 -18.50
C LEU A 167 4.49 1.00 -19.08
N ILE A 168 4.12 2.27 -19.18
CA ILE A 168 2.88 2.69 -19.84
C ILE A 168 2.94 2.37 -21.34
N ILE A 169 4.07 2.66 -21.99
CA ILE A 169 4.25 2.45 -23.43
C ILE A 169 4.36 0.96 -23.78
N HIS A 170 5.12 0.20 -23.01
CA HIS A 170 5.48 -1.19 -23.31
C HIS A 170 4.71 -2.23 -22.47
N GLY A 171 3.76 -1.82 -21.63
CA GLY A 171 3.10 -2.70 -20.65
C GLY A 171 2.52 -3.98 -21.24
N HIS A 172 1.93 -3.91 -22.45
CA HIS A 172 1.36 -5.06 -23.14
C HIS A 172 2.38 -6.17 -23.50
N ALA A 173 3.67 -5.86 -23.52
CA ALA A 173 4.74 -6.80 -23.89
C ALA A 173 5.46 -7.38 -22.67
N ILE A 174 4.98 -7.08 -21.45
CA ILE A 174 5.72 -7.30 -20.21
C ILE A 174 4.83 -8.02 -19.19
N ASP A 175 5.41 -8.97 -18.46
CA ASP A 175 4.78 -9.53 -17.26
C ASP A 175 4.87 -8.50 -16.13
N HIS A 176 3.75 -7.86 -15.83
CA HIS A 176 3.65 -6.84 -14.80
C HIS A 176 4.05 -7.37 -13.41
N ASP A 177 3.65 -8.59 -13.05
CA ASP A 177 3.93 -9.16 -11.74
C ASP A 177 5.41 -9.54 -11.58
N GLU A 178 6.02 -10.05 -12.65
CA GLU A 178 7.47 -10.32 -12.66
C GLU A 178 8.28 -9.02 -12.54
N VAL A 179 7.90 -7.97 -13.28
CA VAL A 179 8.58 -6.68 -13.20
C VAL A 179 8.43 -6.02 -11.84
N ILE A 180 7.27 -6.07 -11.21
CA ILE A 180 7.08 -5.53 -9.84
C ILE A 180 8.06 -6.18 -8.88
N LYS A 181 8.16 -7.52 -8.91
CA LYS A 181 9.11 -8.27 -8.07
C LYS A 181 10.55 -7.89 -8.36
N ASP A 182 10.91 -7.86 -9.64
CA ASP A 182 12.28 -7.55 -10.04
C ASP A 182 12.68 -6.11 -9.74
N ILE A 183 11.76 -5.14 -9.82
CA ILE A 183 12.03 -3.77 -9.40
C ILE A 183 12.45 -3.78 -7.93
N VAL A 184 11.65 -4.36 -7.02
CA VAL A 184 11.99 -4.41 -5.59
C VAL A 184 13.31 -5.15 -5.33
N LEU A 185 13.53 -6.28 -6.01
CA LEU A 185 14.73 -7.11 -5.86
C LEU A 185 15.98 -6.53 -6.54
N ASN A 186 15.85 -5.51 -7.38
CA ASN A 186 16.96 -4.85 -8.05
C ASN A 186 17.09 -3.36 -7.70
N THR A 187 16.25 -2.81 -6.84
CA THR A 187 16.46 -1.49 -6.25
C THR A 187 17.65 -1.52 -5.30
N VAL A 188 18.63 -0.67 -5.54
CA VAL A 188 19.89 -0.62 -4.80
C VAL A 188 20.20 0.78 -4.28
N VAL A 189 21.00 0.83 -3.22
CA VAL A 189 21.79 2.01 -2.83
C VAL A 189 23.25 1.79 -3.20
N GLU A 190 23.92 2.84 -3.66
CA GLU A 190 25.35 2.81 -3.97
C GLU A 190 26.19 3.24 -2.77
N ILE A 191 27.28 2.53 -2.56
CA ILE A 191 28.32 2.89 -1.60
C ILE A 191 29.55 3.30 -2.40
N GLU A 192 29.59 4.56 -2.83
CA GLU A 192 30.58 5.10 -3.78
C GLU A 192 32.03 4.82 -3.36
N HIS A 193 32.37 5.06 -2.09
CA HIS A 193 33.73 4.86 -1.57
C HIS A 193 34.22 3.40 -1.65
N ARG A 194 33.31 2.44 -1.85
CA ARG A 194 33.59 1.01 -2.01
C ARG A 194 33.34 0.50 -3.42
N LYS A 195 32.72 1.30 -4.29
CA LYS A 195 32.33 0.91 -5.64
C LYS A 195 31.44 -0.35 -5.66
N ILE A 196 30.47 -0.40 -4.74
CA ILE A 196 29.49 -1.48 -4.64
C ILE A 196 28.07 -0.92 -4.61
N ALA A 197 27.12 -1.73 -5.03
CA ALA A 197 25.70 -1.49 -4.84
C ALA A 197 25.10 -2.60 -3.96
N ILE A 198 24.19 -2.25 -3.07
CA ILE A 198 23.52 -3.22 -2.19
C ILE A 198 22.02 -3.09 -2.35
N ASN A 199 21.33 -4.22 -2.46
CA ASN A 199 19.87 -4.25 -2.56
C ASN A 199 19.22 -3.72 -1.27
N ILE A 200 18.24 -2.83 -1.44
CA ILE A 200 17.57 -2.15 -0.33
C ILE A 200 16.70 -3.13 0.46
N TYR A 201 15.99 -4.01 -0.24
CA TYR A 201 15.14 -5.05 0.38
C TYR A 201 15.96 -6.00 1.25
N ASP A 202 17.15 -6.40 0.78
CA ASP A 202 18.13 -7.22 1.49
C ASP A 202 18.64 -6.52 2.77
N ILE A 203 19.06 -5.25 2.68
CA ILE A 203 19.46 -4.45 3.85
C ILE A 203 18.31 -4.41 4.88
N PHE A 204 17.11 -4.08 4.44
CA PHE A 204 15.96 -3.91 5.31
C PHE A 204 15.66 -5.19 6.10
N HIS A 205 15.55 -6.32 5.41
CA HIS A 205 15.21 -7.59 6.06
C HIS A 205 16.35 -8.12 6.94
N ASN A 206 17.61 -8.06 6.47
CA ASN A 206 18.72 -8.70 7.18
C ASN A 206 19.39 -7.81 8.25
N ARG A 207 19.25 -6.48 8.18
CA ARG A 207 19.89 -5.56 9.13
C ARG A 207 18.91 -4.77 9.99
N ILE A 208 17.73 -4.46 9.46
CA ILE A 208 16.74 -3.66 10.20
C ILE A 208 15.75 -4.57 10.91
N LEU A 209 14.98 -5.38 10.17
CA LEU A 209 13.99 -6.27 10.76
C LEU A 209 14.62 -7.35 11.65
N SER A 210 15.76 -7.92 11.25
CA SER A 210 16.47 -8.90 12.07
C SER A 210 16.97 -8.32 13.41
N THR A 211 17.22 -7.01 13.48
CA THR A 211 17.69 -6.35 14.72
C THR A 211 16.50 -6.07 15.65
N SER A 212 15.34 -5.75 15.09
CA SER A 212 14.10 -5.54 15.84
C SER A 212 13.46 -6.86 16.33
N SER A 213 13.62 -7.96 15.58
CA SER A 213 13.08 -9.29 15.92
C SER A 213 14.17 -10.22 16.43
N ARG A 214 14.59 -10.07 17.70
CA ARG A 214 15.47 -11.05 18.38
C ARG A 214 14.71 -12.29 18.87
N THR A 215 13.42 -12.41 18.54
CA THR A 215 12.57 -13.56 18.88
C THR A 215 11.77 -13.98 17.65
N SER A 216 12.18 -15.10 17.04
CA SER A 216 11.53 -15.89 15.99
C SER A 216 12.23 -15.83 14.64
N GLY A 217 12.85 -16.94 14.25
CA GLY A 217 13.52 -17.17 12.97
C GLY A 217 12.58 -17.26 11.76
N SER A 218 11.42 -16.61 11.81
CA SER A 218 10.51 -16.50 10.68
C SER A 218 10.88 -15.25 9.88
N ARG A 219 11.55 -15.42 8.73
CA ARG A 219 11.60 -14.35 7.73
C ARG A 219 10.15 -13.99 7.39
N SER A 220 9.75 -12.73 7.59
CA SER A 220 8.43 -12.26 7.18
C SER A 220 8.21 -12.61 5.71
N LYS A 221 7.22 -13.47 5.44
CA LYS A 221 6.83 -13.81 4.07
C LYS A 221 6.19 -12.58 3.43
N SER A 222 6.47 -12.39 2.14
CA SER A 222 5.86 -11.32 1.34
C SER A 222 5.56 -11.81 -0.07
N ALA A 223 4.75 -11.05 -0.80
CA ALA A 223 4.45 -11.29 -2.21
C ALA A 223 5.70 -11.26 -3.11
N ILE A 224 6.78 -10.61 -2.66
CA ILE A 224 8.03 -10.47 -3.43
C ILE A 224 8.80 -11.79 -3.49
N VAL A 225 8.79 -12.55 -2.38
CA VAL A 225 9.59 -13.78 -2.24
C VAL A 225 8.77 -15.06 -2.22
N SER A 226 7.44 -14.96 -2.17
CA SER A 226 6.54 -16.12 -2.08
C SER A 226 5.76 -16.30 -3.40
N PRO A 227 6.01 -17.37 -4.18
CA PRO A 227 5.34 -17.58 -5.47
C PRO A 227 3.86 -17.96 -5.33
N ASP A 228 3.46 -18.47 -4.17
CA ASP A 228 2.09 -18.89 -3.81
C ASP A 228 1.31 -17.81 -3.06
N TRP A 229 1.78 -16.56 -3.09
CA TRP A 229 1.14 -15.46 -2.38
C TRP A 229 -0.26 -15.18 -2.92
N LYS A 230 -1.23 -15.08 -2.01
CA LYS A 230 -2.58 -14.61 -2.30
C LYS A 230 -2.76 -13.27 -1.59
N PHE A 231 -3.07 -12.23 -2.36
CA PHE A 231 -3.36 -10.91 -1.81
C PHE A 231 -4.72 -10.90 -1.12
N VAL A 232 -5.74 -11.46 -1.78
CA VAL A 232 -7.10 -11.52 -1.24
C VAL A 232 -7.74 -12.85 -1.67
N GLU A 233 -8.52 -13.45 -0.78
CA GLU A 233 -9.35 -14.61 -1.07
C GLU A 233 -10.78 -14.35 -0.58
N VAL A 234 -11.74 -14.28 -1.50
CA VAL A 234 -13.15 -13.98 -1.23
C VAL A 234 -14.02 -15.20 -1.58
N PRO A 235 -15.01 -15.56 -0.74
CA PRO A 235 -15.98 -16.59 -1.11
C PRO A 235 -16.74 -16.20 -2.38
N GLN A 236 -16.81 -17.12 -3.34
CA GLN A 236 -17.69 -16.97 -4.50
C GLN A 236 -19.10 -17.36 -4.04
N VAL A 237 -19.99 -16.37 -3.90
CA VAL A 237 -21.40 -16.64 -3.70
C VAL A 237 -21.97 -17.10 -5.04
N ASP A 238 -22.51 -18.32 -5.11
CA ASP A 238 -23.25 -18.81 -6.28
C ASP A 238 -24.54 -17.99 -6.40
N SER A 239 -24.49 -16.83 -7.04
CA SER A 239 -25.69 -16.03 -7.30
C SER A 239 -26.22 -16.33 -8.70
N SER A 240 -27.38 -17.00 -8.74
CA SER A 240 -28.33 -17.00 -9.85
C SER A 240 -28.94 -15.60 -10.14
N PHE A 241 -28.34 -14.56 -9.58
CA PHE A 241 -28.66 -13.15 -9.73
C PHE A 241 -27.37 -12.45 -10.14
N GLU A 242 -27.38 -11.86 -11.33
CA GLU A 242 -26.30 -11.01 -11.84
C GLU A 242 -26.15 -9.79 -10.92
N THR A 243 -25.28 -9.88 -9.92
CA THR A 243 -24.77 -8.68 -9.26
C THR A 243 -23.74 -8.06 -10.19
N THR A 244 -24.00 -6.83 -10.64
CA THR A 244 -23.13 -6.05 -11.54
C THR A 244 -21.83 -5.57 -10.87
N THR A 245 -21.57 -5.95 -9.62
CA THR A 245 -20.45 -5.47 -8.81
C THR A 245 -19.38 -6.54 -8.65
N ASP A 246 -18.12 -6.10 -8.67
CA ASP A 246 -16.97 -6.97 -8.44
C ASP A 246 -16.86 -7.35 -6.95
N PRO A 247 -16.92 -8.66 -6.60
CA PRO A 247 -16.96 -9.11 -5.21
C PRO A 247 -15.65 -8.85 -4.44
N VAL A 248 -14.51 -8.76 -5.13
CA VAL A 248 -13.23 -8.42 -4.50
C VAL A 248 -13.20 -6.94 -4.15
N GLU A 249 -13.62 -6.09 -5.06
CA GLU A 249 -13.72 -4.64 -4.78
C GLU A 249 -14.71 -4.35 -3.66
N ASP A 250 -15.83 -5.07 -3.61
CA ASP A 250 -16.84 -4.88 -2.56
C ASP A 250 -16.31 -5.34 -1.19
N ALA A 251 -15.56 -6.44 -1.13
CA ALA A 251 -14.86 -6.86 0.09
C ALA A 251 -13.81 -5.82 0.54
N LEU A 252 -13.05 -5.25 -0.40
CA LEU A 252 -12.10 -4.17 -0.11
C LEU A 252 -12.79 -2.89 0.37
N VAL A 253 -13.95 -2.52 -0.18
CA VAL A 253 -14.74 -1.38 0.29
C VAL A 253 -15.21 -1.59 1.74
N GLN A 254 -15.64 -2.82 2.08
CA GLN A 254 -16.03 -3.15 3.45
C GLN A 254 -14.84 -3.03 4.41
N GLU A 255 -13.68 -3.56 4.04
CA GLU A 255 -12.46 -3.46 4.84
C GLU A 255 -11.99 -2.01 5.02
N LEU A 256 -12.02 -1.20 3.96
CA LEU A 256 -11.77 0.23 4.02
C LEU A 256 -12.75 0.91 4.97
N SER A 257 -14.05 0.64 4.83
CA SER A 257 -15.10 1.24 5.68
C SER A 257 -14.90 0.90 7.15
N TRP A 258 -14.57 -0.36 7.45
CA TRP A 258 -14.28 -0.83 8.80
C TRP A 258 -13.11 -0.05 9.41
N ARG A 259 -11.99 0.06 8.69
CA ARG A 259 -10.80 0.79 9.18
C ARG A 259 -11.01 2.29 9.27
N MET A 260 -11.83 2.87 8.38
CA MET A 260 -12.20 4.29 8.45
C MET A 260 -13.05 4.59 9.70
N GLN A 261 -13.84 3.63 10.20
CA GLN A 261 -14.68 3.78 11.39
C GLN A 261 -13.97 3.41 12.70
N PHE A 262 -13.19 2.33 12.70
CA PHE A 262 -12.64 1.71 13.92
C PHE A 262 -11.11 1.79 14.03
N GLY A 263 -10.42 2.32 13.02
CA GLY A 263 -8.95 2.32 12.95
C GLY A 263 -8.37 0.91 12.70
N LEU A 264 -7.05 0.75 12.89
CA LEU A 264 -6.32 -0.51 12.65
C LEU A 264 -6.45 -1.53 13.80
N ASN A 265 -6.96 -1.13 14.98
CA ASN A 265 -7.12 -2.02 16.16
C ASN A 265 -8.49 -2.72 16.20
N GLY A 266 -9.26 -2.65 15.11
CA GLY A 266 -10.61 -3.17 15.02
C GLY A 266 -10.73 -4.69 14.93
N SER A 267 -9.93 -5.49 15.66
CA SER A 267 -10.33 -6.85 16.10
C SER A 267 -9.46 -7.41 17.26
N SER A 268 -10.14 -8.10 18.17
CA SER A 268 -9.69 -8.78 19.40
C SER A 268 -9.44 -7.92 20.66
N GLN A 269 -10.44 -7.96 21.55
CA GLN A 269 -10.22 -7.76 22.98
C GLN A 269 -9.03 -8.61 23.42
N THR A 270 -7.96 -7.98 23.89
CA THR A 270 -7.05 -8.66 24.80
C THR A 270 -7.80 -8.85 26.13
N PRO A 271 -7.66 -9.98 26.84
CA PRO A 271 -8.38 -10.25 28.09
C PRO A 271 -8.14 -9.22 29.21
N ASP A 272 -7.17 -8.33 29.04
CA ASP A 272 -6.70 -7.42 30.08
C ASP A 272 -7.33 -6.02 30.04
N GLY A 273 -8.31 -5.75 29.19
CA GLY A 273 -9.23 -4.61 29.38
C GLY A 273 -8.59 -3.23 29.53
N ILE A 274 -7.39 -3.01 28.97
CA ILE A 274 -6.79 -1.68 28.90
C ILE A 274 -7.12 -1.11 27.52
N ASP A 275 -8.14 -0.25 27.48
CA ASP A 275 -8.40 0.67 26.38
C ASP A 275 -7.11 1.39 26.00
N ARG A 276 -6.49 0.95 24.91
CA ARG A 276 -5.41 1.69 24.25
C ARG A 276 -5.93 2.12 22.89
N PHE A 277 -6.09 3.42 22.77
CA PHE A 277 -6.39 4.19 21.56
C PHE A 277 -7.88 4.29 21.19
N ALA A 278 -8.64 5.00 22.03
CA ALA A 278 -9.53 6.01 21.48
C ALA A 278 -8.67 6.96 20.61
N GLY A 279 -9.19 7.39 19.47
CA GLY A 279 -8.55 8.44 18.65
C GLY A 279 -8.20 9.67 19.48
N PRO A 280 -7.41 10.62 18.96
CA PRO A 280 -7.06 11.82 19.71
C PRO A 280 -8.36 12.48 20.20
N SER A 281 -8.55 12.44 21.53
CA SER A 281 -9.65 13.09 22.25
C SER A 281 -9.52 14.61 22.28
N ASP A 282 -8.63 15.15 21.45
CA ASP A 282 -8.35 16.57 21.33
C ASP A 282 -8.96 17.06 20.01
N PRO A 283 -10.18 17.64 20.05
CA PRO A 283 -10.81 18.22 18.87
C PRO A 283 -10.02 19.42 18.30
N ASP A 284 -9.06 19.95 19.06
CA ASP A 284 -8.25 21.13 18.71
C ASP A 284 -6.80 20.75 18.32
N GLY A 285 -6.46 19.46 18.27
CA GLY A 285 -5.15 18.97 17.84
C GLY A 285 -5.02 18.90 16.31
N PRO A 286 -3.80 19.01 15.75
CA PRO A 286 -3.60 18.81 14.32
C PRO A 286 -4.04 17.39 13.93
N PHE A 287 -4.96 17.28 12.97
CA PHE A 287 -5.43 15.99 12.46
C PHE A 287 -4.28 15.31 11.70
N GLU A 288 -3.63 14.33 12.32
CA GLU A 288 -2.74 13.41 11.62
C GLU A 288 -3.53 12.15 11.23
N PRO A 289 -3.52 11.74 9.95
CA PRO A 289 -4.27 10.57 9.51
C PRO A 289 -3.72 9.34 10.21
N PHE A 290 -4.61 8.46 10.63
CA PHE A 290 -4.23 7.12 11.04
C PHE A 290 -3.85 6.35 9.77
N PRO A 291 -2.64 5.78 9.60
CA PRO A 291 -1.77 5.16 10.61
C PRO A 291 -0.60 6.00 11.16
N TRP A 292 -0.40 7.24 10.70
CA TRP A 292 0.82 8.03 10.97
C TRP A 292 1.04 8.35 12.46
N THR A 293 -0.05 8.36 13.23
CA THR A 293 -0.02 8.52 14.69
C THR A 293 0.46 7.27 15.42
N ASN A 294 0.48 6.10 14.78
CA ASN A 294 0.96 4.86 15.38
C ASN A 294 2.48 4.71 15.16
N PRO A 295 3.29 4.59 16.23
CA PRO A 295 4.75 4.54 16.15
C PRO A 295 5.29 3.34 15.36
N ASN A 296 4.49 2.29 15.16
CA ASN A 296 4.87 1.14 14.33
C ASN A 296 4.88 1.49 12.83
N PHE A 297 4.22 2.58 12.43
CA PHE A 297 4.10 3.04 11.04
C PHE A 297 4.96 4.27 10.77
N ARG A 298 6.18 4.24 11.28
CA ARG A 298 7.16 5.30 11.09
C ARG A 298 8.39 4.76 10.37
N LYS A 299 9.05 5.67 9.67
CA LYS A 299 10.40 5.45 9.16
C LYS A 299 11.27 4.84 10.25
N ASN A 300 11.99 3.77 9.91
CA ASN A 300 12.92 3.16 10.85
C ASN A 300 14.16 4.05 10.97
N GLU A 301 14.55 4.43 12.18
CA GLU A 301 15.71 5.32 12.38
C GLU A 301 17.00 4.74 11.77
N ILE A 302 17.16 3.41 11.80
CA ILE A 302 18.30 2.68 11.24
C ILE A 302 18.30 2.79 9.70
N ALA A 303 17.15 2.96 9.04
CA ALA A 303 17.10 3.16 7.59
C ALA A 303 17.93 4.38 7.14
N THR A 304 17.94 5.44 7.96
CA THR A 304 18.75 6.65 7.73
C THR A 304 20.24 6.35 7.69
N TYR A 305 20.70 5.44 8.56
CA TYR A 305 22.11 5.05 8.62
C TYR A 305 22.56 4.36 7.34
N PHE A 306 21.69 3.53 6.76
CA PHE A 306 21.93 2.88 5.46
C PHE A 306 21.61 3.78 4.26
N GLY A 307 21.01 4.96 4.48
CA GLY A 307 20.56 5.86 3.43
C GLY A 307 19.44 5.30 2.55
N ILE A 308 18.77 4.24 2.99
CA ILE A 308 17.71 3.59 2.22
C ILE A 308 16.37 4.33 2.30
N ASP A 309 16.26 5.31 3.18
CA ASP A 309 15.14 6.26 3.27
C ASP A 309 15.21 7.38 2.21
N ARG A 310 16.33 7.52 1.51
CA ARG A 310 16.53 8.55 0.48
C ARG A 310 16.06 8.05 -0.89
N LEU A 311 14.75 8.03 -1.11
CA LEU A 311 14.10 7.50 -2.32
C LEU A 311 14.65 8.09 -3.63
N ASN A 312 15.07 9.36 -3.63
CA ASN A 312 15.69 10.03 -4.79
C ASN A 312 17.08 9.47 -5.17
N HIS A 313 17.75 8.76 -4.25
CA HIS A 313 19.09 8.19 -4.48
C HIS A 313 19.04 6.72 -4.88
N TRP A 314 17.85 6.12 -4.90
CA TRP A 314 17.67 4.74 -5.28
C TRP A 314 17.99 4.56 -6.77
N LYS A 315 18.65 3.45 -7.09
CA LYS A 315 19.00 3.06 -8.46
C LYS A 315 18.54 1.64 -8.76
N LEU A 316 18.49 1.28 -10.03
CA LEU A 316 18.29 -0.08 -10.48
C LEU A 316 19.64 -0.79 -10.64
N SER A 317 19.71 -2.08 -10.33
CA SER A 317 20.92 -2.87 -10.55
C SER A 317 21.21 -3.01 -12.05
N PRO A 318 22.48 -3.23 -12.46
CA PRO A 318 22.82 -3.60 -13.83
C PRO A 318 22.14 -4.90 -14.30
N ALA A 319 21.80 -5.80 -13.37
CA ALA A 319 21.11 -7.05 -13.69
C ALA A 319 19.68 -6.81 -14.19
N PHE A 320 18.97 -5.82 -13.64
CA PHE A 320 17.65 -5.42 -14.13
C PHE A 320 17.72 -4.93 -15.57
N ALA A 321 18.64 -4.02 -15.88
CA ALA A 321 18.81 -3.48 -17.23
C ALA A 321 19.17 -4.58 -18.26
N ARG A 322 19.94 -5.60 -17.85
CA ARG A 322 20.23 -6.77 -18.69
C ARG A 322 19.01 -7.65 -18.94
N LYS A 323 18.15 -7.84 -17.93
CA LYS A 323 16.93 -8.66 -18.03
C LYS A 323 15.85 -8.00 -18.87
N TYR A 324 15.74 -6.67 -18.78
CA TYR A 324 14.71 -5.88 -19.47
C TYR A 324 15.34 -4.90 -20.49
N PRO A 325 15.88 -5.39 -21.62
CA PRO A 325 16.53 -4.55 -22.63
C PRO A 325 15.56 -3.59 -23.34
N VAL A 326 14.25 -3.81 -23.19
CA VAL A 326 13.21 -2.88 -23.66
C VAL A 326 13.21 -1.57 -22.87
N PHE A 327 13.72 -1.58 -21.63
CA PHE A 327 13.83 -0.39 -20.80
C PHE A 327 15.17 0.30 -20.97
N ASP A 328 15.14 1.56 -21.37
CA ASP A 328 16.24 2.48 -21.20
C ASP A 328 16.40 2.82 -19.71
N CYS A 329 17.40 2.16 -19.10
CA CYS A 329 17.77 2.33 -17.70
C CYS A 329 18.95 3.30 -17.52
N THR A 330 19.46 3.95 -18.57
CA THR A 330 20.74 4.70 -18.54
C THR A 330 20.81 5.77 -17.45
N ALA A 331 19.69 6.44 -17.17
CA ALA A 331 19.61 7.50 -16.15
C ALA A 331 19.47 6.99 -14.72
N VAL A 332 19.11 5.71 -14.52
CA VAL A 332 18.68 5.17 -13.22
C VAL A 332 19.46 3.93 -12.79
N VAL A 333 20.24 3.33 -13.69
CA VAL A 333 21.05 2.16 -13.41
C VAL A 333 22.25 2.52 -12.54
N SER A 334 22.60 1.61 -11.64
CA SER A 334 23.79 1.72 -10.81
C SER A 334 25.06 1.56 -11.64
N GLN A 335 26.10 2.29 -11.25
CA GLN A 335 27.46 2.16 -11.79
C GLN A 335 28.18 0.90 -11.30
N TYR A 336 27.67 0.27 -10.24
CA TYR A 336 28.32 -0.85 -9.57
C TYR A 336 27.44 -2.10 -9.63
N GLU A 337 28.08 -3.28 -9.68
CA GLU A 337 27.35 -4.53 -9.58
C GLU A 337 26.76 -4.69 -8.16
N MET A 338 25.59 -5.30 -8.12
CA MET A 338 24.86 -5.56 -6.90
C MET A 338 25.51 -6.73 -6.15
N ILE A 339 25.77 -6.55 -4.85
CA ILE A 339 26.21 -7.60 -3.94
C ILE A 339 25.21 -7.80 -2.82
N SER A 340 25.25 -8.96 -2.18
CA SER A 340 24.40 -9.24 -1.01
C SER A 340 24.87 -8.43 0.20
N CYS A 341 23.92 -8.08 1.06
CA CYS A 341 24.18 -7.38 2.32
C CYS A 341 25.06 -8.20 3.28
N ALA A 342 25.05 -9.54 3.16
CA ALA A 342 25.94 -10.41 3.91
C ALA A 342 27.38 -10.38 3.38
N ALA A 343 27.56 -10.28 2.05
CA ALA A 343 28.88 -10.18 1.42
C ALA A 343 29.49 -8.79 1.57
N ALA A 344 28.66 -7.76 1.74
CA ALA A 344 29.08 -6.47 2.24
C ALA A 344 29.48 -6.64 3.72
N THR A 345 30.73 -7.04 3.97
CA THR A 345 31.30 -7.31 5.30
C THR A 345 31.28 -6.12 6.26
N VAL A 346 30.67 -5.01 5.86
CA VAL A 346 30.91 -3.71 6.45
C VAL A 346 29.63 -2.91 6.48
N PHE A 347 28.98 -3.05 7.62
CA PHE A 347 28.49 -1.90 8.38
C PHE A 347 29.08 -2.01 9.78
#